data_AF-A0A972QJ36-F1
#
_entry.id   AF-A0A972QJ36-F1
#
_cell.length_a   1.000
_cell.length_b   1.000
_cell.length_c   1.000
_cell.angle_alpha   90.00
_cell.angle_beta   90.00
_cell.angle_gamma   90.00
#
_symmetry.space_group_name_H-M   'P 1'
#
loop_
_entity.id
_entity.type
_entity.pdbx_description
1 polymer ?
#
loop_
_entity_poly.entity_id
_entity_poly.type
_entity_poly.pdbx_seq_one_letter_code
_entity_poly.pdbx_strand_id
1 'polypeptide(L)'
;MSKFTEVLVVSPLADGKTWVTRKEFGYDIGEEGSGNTIDVPIGFMTDFASIPRPLWVILPRWGKYGNAAVIHDYCYWEQSRSRLEADRIFREAMEVLQVPRWKVRAMYYSVRLGAGLAWSGNRRKKEKGISRIAAVMPVKSVEVPKSLQAKG
;
A
#
# COMPACT_ATOMS: atom_id res chain seq x y z
N MET A 1 20.84 -3.60 -5.90
CA MET A 1 20.22 -2.77 -4.84
C MET A 1 18.71 -2.78 -5.04
N SER A 2 17.94 -2.67 -3.97
CA SER A 2 16.47 -2.64 -4.03
C SER A 2 15.95 -1.49 -4.89
N LYS A 3 14.86 -1.73 -5.61
CA LYS A 3 14.28 -0.74 -6.52
C LYS A 3 12.81 -1.01 -6.82
N PHE A 4 12.11 0.03 -7.28
CA PHE A 4 10.81 -0.16 -7.90
C PHE A 4 10.99 -0.72 -9.31
N THR A 5 10.15 -1.69 -9.67
CA THR A 5 10.23 -2.35 -10.97
C THR A 5 9.63 -1.48 -12.08
N GLU A 6 8.63 -0.66 -11.76
CA GLU A 6 7.84 0.11 -12.71
C GLU A 6 7.34 1.45 -12.15
N VAL A 7 6.87 2.33 -13.03
CA VAL A 7 6.19 3.57 -12.63
C VAL A 7 4.81 3.25 -12.05
N LEU A 8 4.51 3.79 -10.88
CA LEU A 8 3.18 3.68 -10.26
C LEU A 8 2.15 4.49 -11.05
N VAL A 9 1.17 3.78 -11.65
CA VAL A 9 0.02 4.40 -12.33
C VAL A 9 -1.26 4.06 -11.56
N VAL A 10 -1.94 5.08 -11.06
CA VAL A 10 -3.17 4.95 -10.25
C VAL A 10 -4.27 5.89 -10.73
N SER A 11 -5.51 5.54 -10.45
CA SER A 11 -6.69 6.39 -10.67
C SER A 11 -7.49 6.51 -9.37
N PRO A 12 -8.03 7.69 -9.04
CA PRO A 12 -8.90 7.83 -7.88
C PRO A 12 -10.24 7.12 -8.15
N LEU A 13 -10.88 6.63 -7.09
CA LEU A 13 -12.26 6.14 -7.09
C LEU A 13 -13.22 7.22 -6.60
N ALA A 14 -14.53 7.01 -6.83
CA ALA A 14 -15.59 7.97 -6.52
C ALA A 14 -15.68 8.37 -5.02
N ASP A 15 -15.15 7.54 -4.12
CA ASP A 15 -15.21 7.75 -2.68
C ASP A 15 -14.24 8.85 -2.17
N GLY A 16 -13.37 9.39 -3.03
CA GLY A 16 -12.39 10.42 -2.70
C GLY A 16 -11.30 9.98 -1.72
N LYS A 17 -11.22 8.68 -1.41
CA LYS A 17 -10.30 8.13 -0.41
C LYS A 17 -9.42 7.03 -0.97
N THR A 18 -9.93 6.28 -1.94
CA THR A 18 -9.32 5.08 -2.48
C THR A 18 -8.80 5.33 -3.89
N TRP A 19 -7.68 4.71 -4.20
CA TRP A 19 -7.05 4.68 -5.51
C TRP A 19 -6.94 3.25 -6.00
N VAL A 20 -6.97 3.06 -7.30
CA VAL A 20 -6.81 1.75 -7.94
C VAL A 20 -5.59 1.74 -8.87
N THR A 21 -4.75 0.71 -8.78
CA THR A 21 -3.61 0.52 -9.69
C THR A 21 -4.11 0.21 -11.10
N ARG A 22 -3.55 0.91 -12.10
CA ARG A 22 -3.90 0.76 -13.53
C ARG A 22 -2.84 0.03 -14.34
N LYS A 23 -1.65 -0.12 -13.77
CA LYS A 23 -0.51 -0.86 -14.34
C LYS A 23 0.06 -1.77 -13.25
N GLU A 24 0.70 -2.86 -13.67
CA GLU A 24 1.56 -3.65 -12.80
C GLU A 24 2.61 -2.76 -12.15
N PHE A 25 2.85 -2.99 -10.86
CA PHE A 25 3.76 -2.19 -10.05
C PHE A 25 4.41 -3.11 -9.03
N GLY A 26 5.70 -2.96 -8.79
CA GLY A 26 6.40 -3.85 -7.87
C GLY A 26 7.68 -3.27 -7.29
N TYR A 27 8.32 -4.08 -6.46
CA TYR A 27 9.52 -3.72 -5.73
C TYR A 27 10.44 -4.93 -5.53
N ASP A 28 11.69 -4.81 -5.97
CA ASP A 28 12.76 -5.78 -5.74
C ASP A 28 13.43 -5.51 -4.38
N ILE A 29 13.57 -6.55 -3.55
CA ILE A 29 14.14 -6.44 -2.20
C ILE A 29 15.60 -6.90 -2.21
N GLY A 30 16.49 -6.05 -1.68
CA GLY A 30 17.93 -6.29 -1.55
C GLY A 30 18.68 -6.07 -2.86
N GLU A 31 18.56 -7.02 -3.80
CA GLU A 31 19.26 -7.00 -5.08
C GLU A 31 18.32 -7.29 -6.24
N GLU A 32 18.59 -6.63 -7.38
CA GLU A 32 17.86 -6.83 -8.62
C GLU A 32 18.08 -8.26 -9.12
N GLY A 33 17.00 -8.96 -9.47
CA GLY A 33 17.07 -10.35 -9.91
C GLY A 33 17.25 -11.38 -8.79
N SER A 34 17.17 -10.98 -7.51
CA SER A 34 17.21 -11.91 -6.37
C SER A 34 16.01 -12.88 -6.31
N GLY A 35 14.96 -12.61 -7.10
CA GLY A 35 13.68 -13.32 -7.03
C GLY A 35 12.83 -12.94 -5.80
N ASN A 36 13.34 -12.08 -4.92
CA ASN A 36 12.60 -11.60 -3.75
C ASN A 36 11.86 -10.30 -4.06
N THR A 37 10.69 -10.41 -4.66
CA THR A 37 9.90 -9.27 -5.15
C THR A 37 8.61 -9.07 -4.34
N ILE A 38 8.03 -7.88 -4.45
CA ILE A 38 6.60 -7.62 -4.22
C ILE A 38 6.00 -7.23 -5.55
N ASP A 39 5.01 -7.98 -6.01
CA ASP A 39 4.26 -7.69 -7.24
C ASP A 39 2.83 -7.29 -6.88
N VAL A 40 2.50 -6.02 -7.12
CA VAL A 40 1.18 -5.44 -6.89
C VAL A 40 0.37 -5.57 -8.18
N PRO A 41 -0.75 -6.31 -8.16
CA PRO A 41 -1.54 -6.56 -9.36
C PRO A 41 -2.27 -5.29 -9.81
N ILE A 42 -2.62 -5.27 -11.11
CA ILE A 42 -3.60 -4.31 -11.65
C ILE A 42 -4.92 -4.48 -10.90
N GLY A 43 -5.56 -3.37 -10.55
CA GLY A 43 -6.82 -3.39 -9.81
C GLY A 43 -6.66 -3.42 -8.30
N PHE A 44 -5.43 -3.43 -7.77
CA PHE A 44 -5.21 -3.29 -6.34
C PHE A 44 -5.68 -1.91 -5.84
N MET A 45 -6.48 -1.91 -4.77
CA MET A 45 -7.08 -0.73 -4.18
C MET A 45 -6.28 -0.30 -2.95
N THR A 46 -5.70 0.89 -2.99
CA THR A 46 -4.84 1.49 -1.96
C THR A 46 -5.45 2.79 -1.44
N ASP A 47 -5.34 3.04 -0.14
CA ASP A 47 -5.69 4.29 0.52
C ASP A 47 -4.46 5.15 0.84
N PHE A 48 -3.29 4.70 0.34
CA PHE A 48 -1.95 5.16 0.68
C PHE A 48 -1.72 5.14 2.19
N ALA A 49 -0.84 6.00 2.69
CA ALA A 49 -0.52 6.02 4.09
C ALA A 49 -1.76 6.43 4.92
N SER A 50 -2.35 5.45 5.60
CA SER A 50 -3.46 5.59 6.54
C SER A 50 -2.98 6.26 7.84
N ILE A 51 -2.58 7.52 7.72
CA ILE A 51 -2.00 8.34 8.80
C ILE A 51 -3.13 9.10 9.52
N PRO A 52 -3.16 9.10 10.87
CA PRO A 52 -4.08 9.94 11.63
C PRO A 52 -4.02 11.42 11.23
N ARG A 53 -5.19 12.05 11.05
CA ARG A 53 -5.32 13.44 10.57
C ARG A 53 -4.42 14.47 11.27
N PRO A 54 -4.22 14.44 12.61
CA PRO A 54 -3.35 15.41 13.28
C PRO A 54 -1.90 15.38 12.77
N LEU A 55 -1.45 14.25 12.21
CA LEU A 55 -0.09 14.08 11.70
C LEU A 55 0.06 14.57 10.24
N TRP A 56 -1.03 14.95 9.55
CA TRP A 56 -0.98 15.33 8.13
C TRP A 56 -0.18 16.60 7.83
N VAL A 57 -0.04 17.49 8.81
CA VAL A 57 0.80 18.70 8.67
C VAL A 57 2.26 18.34 8.37
N ILE A 58 2.71 17.19 8.87
CA ILE A 58 4.11 16.75 8.79
C ILE A 58 4.25 15.52 7.86
N LEU A 59 3.21 14.68 7.83
CA LEU A 59 3.12 13.41 7.13
C LEU A 59 1.76 13.32 6.38
N PRO A 60 1.61 14.01 5.24
CA PRO A 60 0.38 13.95 4.44
C PRO A 60 0.08 12.52 3.94
N ARG A 61 -1.14 12.23 3.47
CA ARG A 61 -1.45 10.87 2.94
C ARG A 61 -0.60 10.47 1.73
N TRP A 62 -0.17 11.47 0.96
CA TRP A 62 0.65 11.31 -0.24
C TRP A 62 1.87 12.22 -0.18
N GLY A 63 3.00 11.75 -0.71
CA GLY A 63 4.26 12.47 -0.74
C GLY A 63 5.35 11.62 -1.39
N LYS A 64 6.62 11.95 -1.13
CA LYS A 64 7.78 11.23 -1.70
C LYS A 64 7.79 9.72 -1.40
N TYR A 65 7.04 9.26 -0.39
CA TYR A 65 6.86 7.85 0.00
C TYR A 65 5.65 7.16 -0.64
N GLY A 66 4.92 7.82 -1.56
CA GLY A 66 3.67 7.28 -2.13
C GLY A 66 3.83 5.88 -2.72
N ASN A 67 4.89 5.67 -3.50
CA ASN A 67 5.25 4.36 -4.06
C ASN A 67 5.46 3.30 -2.96
N ALA A 68 6.18 3.65 -1.90
CA ALA A 68 6.41 2.75 -0.76
C ALA A 68 5.11 2.41 -0.02
N ALA A 69 4.17 3.37 0.08
CA ALA A 69 2.88 3.15 0.72
C ALA A 69 2.03 2.11 -0.03
N VAL A 70 2.05 2.09 -1.36
CA VAL A 70 1.33 1.07 -2.16
C VAL A 70 1.90 -0.33 -1.91
N ILE A 71 3.24 -0.47 -1.90
CA ILE A 71 3.90 -1.74 -1.58
C ILE A 71 3.50 -2.20 -0.16
N HIS A 72 3.49 -1.29 0.81
CA HIS A 72 3.12 -1.59 2.19
C HIS A 72 1.66 -2.01 2.34
N ASP A 73 0.73 -1.27 1.74
CA ASP A 73 -0.70 -1.58 1.71
C ASP A 73 -0.95 -2.97 1.13
N TYR A 74 -0.26 -3.30 0.03
CA TYR A 74 -0.37 -4.61 -0.59
C TYR A 74 0.18 -5.71 0.32
N CYS A 75 1.35 -5.53 0.93
CA CYS A 75 1.88 -6.48 1.92
C CYS A 75 0.90 -6.70 3.09
N TYR A 76 0.29 -5.61 3.58
CA TYR A 76 -0.67 -5.64 4.69
C TYR A 76 -1.98 -6.32 4.34
N TRP A 77 -2.39 -6.24 3.08
CA TRP A 77 -3.53 -6.95 2.56
C TRP A 77 -3.20 -8.42 2.32
N GLU A 78 -2.13 -8.70 1.57
CA GLU A 78 -1.83 -10.04 1.08
C GLU A 78 -1.40 -10.98 2.20
N GLN A 79 -0.59 -10.48 3.13
CA GLN A 79 -0.09 -11.21 4.30
C GLN A 79 0.69 -12.49 3.97
N SER A 80 1.30 -12.55 2.78
CA SER A 80 2.29 -13.59 2.42
C SER A 80 3.60 -13.46 3.20
N ARG A 81 3.90 -12.26 3.71
CA ARG A 81 5.05 -11.94 4.57
C ARG A 81 4.59 -11.56 5.97
N SER A 82 5.52 -11.58 6.93
CA SER A 82 5.20 -11.15 8.29
C SER A 82 4.95 -9.65 8.37
N ARG A 83 4.17 -9.19 9.36
CA ARG A 83 3.97 -7.74 9.61
C ARG A 83 5.29 -6.98 9.77
N LEU A 84 6.25 -7.59 10.49
CA LEU A 84 7.57 -7.00 10.70
C LEU A 84 8.32 -6.82 9.38
N GLU A 85 8.26 -7.82 8.51
CA GLU A 85 8.90 -7.78 7.20
C GLU A 85 8.24 -6.76 6.28
N ALA A 86 6.91 -6.69 6.25
CA ALA A 86 6.18 -5.64 5.54
C ALA A 86 6.60 -4.22 5.99
N ASP A 87 6.72 -4.01 7.31
CA ASP A 87 7.15 -2.72 7.87
C ASP A 87 8.63 -2.40 7.52
N ARG A 88 9.50 -3.42 7.44
CA ARG A 88 10.90 -3.26 7.01
C ARG A 88 11.02 -2.93 5.53
N ILE A 89 10.26 -3.60 4.67
CA ILE A 89 10.18 -3.31 3.23
C ILE A 89 9.71 -1.87 3.02
N PHE A 90 8.70 -1.43 3.77
CA PHE A 90 8.23 -0.04 3.70
C PHE A 90 9.33 0.98 4.06
N ARG A 91 10.06 0.72 5.14
CA ARG A 91 11.21 1.55 5.53
C ARG A 91 12.26 1.61 4.42
N GLU A 92 12.67 0.45 3.91
CA GLU A 92 13.68 0.33 2.86
C GLU A 92 13.25 1.06 1.58
N ALA A 93 12.01 0.85 1.13
CA ALA A 93 11.45 1.49 -0.05
C ALA A 93 11.40 3.02 0.10
N MET A 94 11.14 3.56 1.29
CA MET A 94 11.25 5.00 1.54
C MET A 94 12.70 5.51 1.49
N GLU A 95 13.68 4.72 1.94
CA GLU A 95 15.10 5.05 1.84
C GLU A 95 15.55 5.08 0.38
N VAL A 96 15.10 4.14 -0.46
CA VAL A 96 15.30 4.15 -1.93
C VAL A 96 14.70 5.40 -2.57
N LEU A 97 13.51 5.81 -2.14
CA LEU A 97 12.86 7.07 -2.56
C LEU A 97 13.55 8.31 -1.98
N GLN A 98 14.66 8.17 -1.26
CA GLN A 98 15.39 9.27 -0.63
C GLN A 98 14.48 10.16 0.23
N VAL A 99 13.55 9.56 0.96
CA VAL A 99 12.72 10.24 1.95
C VAL A 99 13.64 10.67 3.12
N PRO A 100 13.50 11.88 3.68
CA PRO A 100 14.33 12.32 4.80
C PRO A 100 14.34 11.30 5.95
N ARG A 101 15.53 10.98 6.49
CA ARG A 101 15.70 9.91 7.49
C ARG A 101 14.81 10.05 8.72
N TRP A 102 14.59 11.27 9.20
CA TRP A 102 13.70 11.51 10.35
C TRP A 102 12.26 11.10 10.03
N LYS A 103 11.81 11.34 8.79
CA LYS A 103 10.47 11.00 8.31
C LYS A 103 10.31 9.49 8.16
N VAL A 104 11.31 8.82 7.58
CA VAL A 104 11.40 7.36 7.50
C VAL A 104 11.26 6.72 8.88
N ARG A 105 12.05 7.19 9.87
CA ARG A 105 11.99 6.69 11.24
C ARG A 105 10.61 6.90 11.86
N ALA A 106 10.07 8.11 11.77
CA ALA A 106 8.75 8.42 12.31
C ALA A 106 7.68 7.47 11.74
N MET A 107 7.60 7.35 10.41
CA MET A 107 6.63 6.49 9.75
C MET A 107 6.81 5.00 10.09
N TYR A 108 8.05 4.52 10.11
CA TYR A 108 8.35 3.13 10.51
C TYR A 108 7.87 2.83 11.94
N TYR A 109 8.22 3.67 12.92
CA TYR A 109 7.78 3.43 14.30
C TYR A 109 6.27 3.59 14.47
N SER A 110 5.62 4.50 13.73
CA SER A 110 4.16 4.62 13.72
C SER A 110 3.48 3.32 13.29
N VAL A 111 3.90 2.69 12.19
CA VAL A 111 3.30 1.42 11.74
C VAL A 111 3.65 0.25 12.67
N ARG A 112 4.87 0.23 13.24
CA ARG A 112 5.28 -0.80 14.20
C ARG A 112 4.37 -0.84 15.43
N LEU A 113 4.05 0.33 15.98
CA LEU A 113 3.26 0.47 17.19
C LEU A 113 1.74 0.43 16.94
N GLY A 114 1.26 1.09 15.87
CA GLY A 114 -0.17 1.35 15.67
C GLY A 114 -0.90 0.43 14.69
N ALA A 115 -0.20 -0.26 13.78
CA ALA A 115 -0.84 -0.93 12.66
C ALA A 115 -1.30 -2.38 12.94
N GLY A 116 -1.21 -2.85 14.18
CA GLY A 116 -1.63 -4.21 14.56
C GLY A 116 -3.12 -4.48 14.35
N LEU A 117 -3.98 -3.50 14.64
CA LEU A 117 -5.43 -3.60 14.40
C LEU A 117 -5.75 -3.65 12.90
N ALA A 118 -5.07 -2.84 12.09
CA ALA A 118 -5.24 -2.84 10.63
C ALA A 118 -4.81 -4.18 10.01
N TRP A 119 -3.67 -4.72 10.46
CA TRP A 119 -3.19 -6.05 10.04
C TRP A 119 -4.23 -7.15 10.33
N SER A 120 -4.69 -7.25 11.57
CA SER A 120 -5.71 -8.24 11.98
C SER A 120 -7.06 -8.00 11.28
N GLY A 121 -7.42 -6.74 11.05
CA GLY A 121 -8.64 -6.37 10.32
C GLY A 121 -8.63 -6.81 8.86
N ASN A 122 -7.49 -6.66 8.16
CA ASN A 122 -7.34 -7.13 6.78
C ASN A 122 -7.46 -8.65 6.68
N ARG A 123 -6.86 -9.39 7.63
CA ARG A 123 -7.00 -10.85 7.71
C ARG A 123 -8.46 -11.28 7.79
N ARG A 124 -9.21 -10.71 8.74
CA ARG A 124 -10.64 -10.97 8.91
C ARG A 124 -11.47 -10.64 7.67
N LYS A 125 -11.10 -9.58 6.93
CA LYS A 125 -11.75 -9.22 5.66
C LYS A 125 -11.47 -10.26 4.57
N LYS A 126 -10.21 -10.73 4.41
CA LYS A 126 -9.87 -11.82 3.48
C LYS A 126 -10.63 -13.12 3.83
N GLU A 127 -10.69 -13.48 5.11
CA GLU A 127 -11.45 -14.66 5.58
C GLU A 127 -12.95 -14.58 5.25
N LYS A 128 -13.52 -13.37 5.17
CA LYS A 128 -14.90 -13.12 4.74
C LYS A 128 -15.08 -13.05 3.21
N GLY A 129 -14.05 -13.33 2.43
CA GLY A 129 -14.08 -13.31 0.97
C GLY A 129 -14.06 -11.89 0.36
N ILE A 130 -13.72 -10.86 1.14
CA ILE A 130 -13.54 -9.51 0.59
C ILE A 130 -12.22 -9.46 -0.17
N SER A 131 -12.20 -8.78 -1.32
CA SER A 131 -10.98 -8.58 -2.13
C SER A 131 -10.64 -7.10 -2.25
N ARG A 132 -9.36 -6.73 -2.04
CA ARG A 132 -8.83 -5.41 -2.42
C ARG A 132 -8.37 -5.35 -3.88
N ILE A 133 -8.58 -6.40 -4.66
CA ILE A 133 -8.31 -6.43 -6.09
C ILE A 133 -9.65 -6.30 -6.81
N ALA A 134 -9.79 -5.26 -7.64
CA ALA A 134 -10.98 -5.03 -8.43
C ALA A 134 -11.15 -6.13 -9.49
N ALA A 135 -12.25 -6.88 -9.42
CA ALA A 135 -12.56 -7.92 -10.41
C ALA A 135 -12.90 -7.32 -11.78
N VAL A 136 -13.50 -6.12 -11.78
CA VAL A 136 -13.77 -5.32 -12.98
C VAL A 136 -13.26 -3.92 -12.71
N MET A 137 -12.42 -3.42 -13.62
CA MET A 137 -11.85 -2.09 -13.49
C MET A 137 -12.93 -1.03 -13.74
N PRO A 138 -13.08 -0.02 -12.86
CA PRO A 138 -14.01 1.06 -13.08
C PRO A 138 -13.55 1.89 -14.28
N VAL A 139 -14.46 2.13 -15.22
CA VAL A 139 -14.19 2.89 -16.44
C VAL A 139 -14.50 4.37 -16.22
N LYS A 140 -15.43 4.67 -15.32
CA LYS A 140 -15.79 6.03 -14.93
C LYS A 140 -15.38 6.32 -13.50
N SER A 141 -15.02 7.57 -13.22
CA SER A 141 -14.65 8.05 -11.88
C SER A 141 -15.78 7.95 -10.86
N VAL A 142 -17.04 7.78 -11.29
CA VAL A 142 -18.22 7.63 -10.44
C VAL A 142 -18.48 6.19 -9.99
N GLU A 143 -17.76 5.21 -10.54
CA GLU A 143 -17.97 3.79 -10.25
C GLU A 143 -17.06 3.35 -9.09
N VAL A 144 -17.62 2.63 -8.12
CA VAL A 144 -16.86 1.94 -7.06
C VAL A 144 -16.98 0.44 -7.28
N PRO A 145 -15.86 -0.31 -7.39
CA PRO A 145 -15.90 -1.76 -7.59
C PRO A 145 -16.75 -2.47 -6.53
N LYS A 146 -17.57 -3.44 -6.96
CA LYS A 146 -18.41 -4.24 -6.04
C LYS A 146 -17.59 -4.94 -4.95
N SER A 147 -16.30 -5.21 -5.19
CA SER A 147 -15.40 -5.80 -4.19
C SER A 147 -15.13 -4.91 -2.97
N LEU A 148 -15.36 -3.59 -3.06
CA LEU A 148 -15.34 -2.65 -1.93
C LEU A 148 -16.69 -2.48 -1.24
N GLN A 149 -17.79 -2.90 -1.87
CA GLN A 149 -19.10 -2.88 -1.25
C GLN A 149 -19.13 -4.04 -0.26
N ALA A 150 -18.70 -3.78 0.98
CA ALA A 150 -19.04 -4.66 2.09
C ALA A 150 -20.53 -4.94 1.96
N LYS A 151 -20.91 -6.23 1.91
CA LYS A 151 -22.31 -6.62 2.07
C LYS A 151 -22.77 -5.96 3.37
N GLY A 152 -23.56 -4.89 3.24
CA GLY A 152 -24.27 -4.26 4.33
C GLY A 152 -25.24 -5.25 4.93
#